data_AF-A0A4R8FMA8-F1
#
_entry.id   AF-A0A4R8FMA8-F1
#
_cell.length_a   1.000
_cell.length_b   1.000
_cell.length_c   1.000
_cell.angle_alpha   90.00
_cell.angle_beta   90.00
_cell.angle_gamma   90.00
#
_symmetry.space_group_name_H-M   'P 1'
#
loop_
_entity.id
_entity.type
_entity.pdbx_description
1 polymer ?
#
loop_
_entity_poly.entity_id
_entity_poly.type
_entity_poly.pdbx_seq_one_letter_code
_entity_poly.pdbx_strand_id
1 'polypeptide(L)'
;MPYLQVAKVGRSNSRWSQSLLYLGIDGVWSKPYHAGAKAALTAEHAKIANGFDLSANIHWGKAKARIRQILLPRANQLLQLASVQRLLAEALARGERVLVSNGIVFWYEDDGLGWQIKATSATRESDGATIWREGTILSTNHGRLVVLPYIKENGEQVRGHTRNGPNDGRALPRHHDHYVEIPFSLYDGDLMIGLFGELPYE
;
A
#
# COMPACT_ATOMS: atom_id res chain seq x y z
N MET A 1 21.00 2.94 -18.39
CA MET A 1 21.29 3.73 -17.18
C MET A 1 21.20 2.81 -15.98
N PRO A 2 22.23 2.66 -15.13
CA PRO A 2 22.06 1.91 -13.90
C PRO A 2 21.18 2.74 -12.96
N TYR A 3 19.91 2.33 -12.80
CA TYR A 3 18.94 3.00 -11.92
C TYR A 3 19.39 3.00 -10.45
N LEU A 4 20.32 2.11 -10.09
CA LEU A 4 20.78 1.93 -8.73
C LEU A 4 21.86 2.97 -8.38
N GLN A 5 21.57 3.86 -7.42
CA GLN A 5 22.55 4.83 -6.89
C GLN A 5 23.17 4.38 -5.56
N VAL A 6 22.61 3.35 -4.92
CA VAL A 6 23.14 2.76 -3.69
C VAL A 6 22.98 1.24 -3.73
N ALA A 7 24.07 0.50 -3.53
CA ALA A 7 24.08 -0.96 -3.50
C ALA A 7 24.44 -1.48 -2.11
N LYS A 8 23.74 -2.52 -1.67
CA LYS A 8 24.09 -3.26 -0.46
C LYS A 8 24.93 -4.47 -0.84
N VAL A 9 26.12 -4.57 -0.27
CA VAL A 9 27.10 -5.62 -0.54
C VAL A 9 27.64 -6.19 0.77
N GLY A 10 28.11 -7.44 0.74
CA GLY A 10 28.82 -8.03 1.87
C GLY A 10 28.39 -9.47 2.19
N ARG A 11 29.36 -10.37 2.15
CA ARG A 11 29.30 -11.70 2.77
C ARG A 11 30.69 -11.97 3.36
N SER A 12 30.78 -12.11 4.67
CA SER A 12 32.01 -12.46 5.38
C SER A 12 31.70 -13.53 6.42
N ASN A 13 32.33 -14.69 6.31
CA ASN A 13 32.21 -15.82 7.26
C ASN A 13 30.77 -16.13 7.70
N SER A 14 29.87 -16.34 6.73
CA SER A 14 28.48 -16.75 6.98
C SER A 14 27.63 -15.75 7.78
N ARG A 15 28.12 -14.52 8.04
CA ARG A 15 27.37 -13.41 8.63
C ARG A 15 27.26 -12.27 7.62
N TRP A 16 26.05 -11.71 7.47
CA TRP A 16 25.81 -10.56 6.62
C TRP A 16 26.44 -9.31 7.24
N SER A 17 27.60 -8.88 6.74
CA SER A 17 28.10 -7.52 7.01
C SER A 17 27.32 -6.55 6.14
N GLN A 18 26.57 -5.62 6.74
CA GLN A 18 25.87 -4.60 5.98
C GLN A 18 26.89 -3.57 5.47
N SER A 19 27.40 -3.75 4.25
CA SER A 19 28.23 -2.73 3.60
C SER A 19 27.47 -2.07 2.47
N LEU A 20 27.69 -0.77 2.25
CA LEU A 20 27.04 0.02 1.21
C LEU A 20 28.07 0.60 0.24
N LEU A 21 27.69 0.65 -1.04
CA LEU A 21 28.38 1.35 -2.11
C LEU A 21 27.45 2.46 -2.61
N TYR A 22 28.00 3.63 -2.90
CA TYR A 22 27.27 4.77 -3.47
C TYR A 22 27.80 5.05 -4.87
N LEU A 23 26.92 5.33 -5.82
CA LEU A 23 27.30 5.74 -7.17
C LEU A 23 27.61 7.24 -7.16
N GLY A 24 28.84 7.60 -7.49
CA GLY A 24 29.28 8.98 -7.65
C GLY A 24 28.67 9.65 -8.89
N ILE A 25 28.78 10.97 -8.95
CA ILE A 25 28.30 11.79 -10.09
C ILE A 25 29.08 11.46 -11.37
N ASP A 26 30.32 11.02 -11.22
CA ASP A 26 31.20 10.50 -12.27
C ASP A 26 30.82 9.10 -12.75
N GLY A 27 29.78 8.48 -12.18
CA GLY A 27 29.35 7.12 -12.49
C GLY A 27 30.26 6.05 -11.88
N VAL A 28 31.14 6.41 -10.94
CA VAL A 28 32.05 5.47 -10.27
C VAL A 28 31.49 5.08 -8.90
N TRP A 29 31.52 3.79 -8.59
CA TRP A 29 31.11 3.31 -7.27
C TRP A 29 32.15 3.63 -6.20
N SER A 30 31.67 4.09 -5.05
CA SER A 30 32.51 4.33 -3.87
C SER A 30 33.12 3.03 -3.35
N LYS A 31 34.12 3.14 -2.46
CA LYS A 31 34.56 2.00 -1.64
C LYS A 31 33.42 1.52 -0.73
N PRO A 32 33.40 0.23 -0.31
CA PRO A 32 32.40 -0.27 0.63
C PRO A 32 32.52 0.44 1.98
N TYR A 33 31.41 0.98 2.48
CA TYR A 33 31.31 1.54 3.84
C TYR A 33 30.51 0.61 4.73
N HIS A 34 30.99 0.38 5.96
CA HIS A 34 30.19 -0.36 6.94
C HIS A 34 28.96 0.48 7.31
N ALA A 35 27.79 -0.11 7.13
CA ALA A 35 26.50 0.51 7.41
C ALA A 35 25.89 -0.09 8.67
N GLY A 36 25.32 0.78 9.52
CA GLY A 36 24.37 0.35 10.53
C GLY A 36 22.99 0.09 9.91
N ALA A 37 22.10 -0.54 10.67
CA ALA A 37 20.75 -0.90 10.22
C ALA A 37 19.97 0.28 9.60
N LYS A 38 20.12 1.49 10.15
CA LYS A 38 19.49 2.70 9.63
C LYS A 38 19.97 3.06 8.22
N ALA A 39 21.28 2.99 7.99
CA ALA A 39 21.86 3.29 6.68
C ALA A 39 21.49 2.22 5.65
N ALA A 40 21.46 0.94 6.03
CA ALA A 40 21.00 -0.13 5.16
C ALA A 40 19.51 0.03 4.79
N LEU A 41 18.66 0.42 5.73
CA LEU A 41 17.24 0.72 5.46
C LEU A 41 17.09 1.91 4.49
N THR A 42 17.86 2.98 4.68
CA THR A 42 17.88 4.12 3.76
C THR A 42 18.32 3.70 2.36
N ALA A 43 19.31 2.82 2.24
CA ALA A 43 19.72 2.27 0.95
C ALA A 43 18.57 1.53 0.26
N GLU A 44 17.82 0.67 0.97
CA GLU A 44 16.67 -0.02 0.39
C GLU A 44 15.57 0.96 -0.05
N HIS A 45 15.27 1.99 0.75
CA HIS A 45 14.35 3.05 0.35
C HIS A 45 14.82 3.79 -0.91
N ALA A 46 16.12 4.06 -1.03
CA ALA A 46 16.70 4.70 -2.21
C ALA A 46 16.55 3.83 -3.47
N LYS A 47 16.74 2.51 -3.37
CA LYS A 47 16.50 1.60 -4.51
C LYS A 47 15.06 1.68 -5.00
N ILE A 48 14.10 1.67 -4.07
CA ILE A 48 12.68 1.79 -4.39
C ILE A 48 12.40 3.15 -5.04
N ALA A 49 12.89 4.24 -4.45
CA ALA A 49 12.70 5.60 -4.98
C ALA A 49 13.22 5.71 -6.43
N ASN A 50 14.44 5.23 -6.69
CA ASN A 50 15.03 5.27 -8.02
C ASN A 50 14.27 4.42 -9.05
N GLY A 51 13.67 3.30 -8.63
CA GLY A 51 12.81 2.50 -9.51
C GLY A 51 11.57 3.26 -10.02
N PHE A 52 11.18 4.34 -9.34
CA PHE A 52 10.11 5.26 -9.75
C PHE A 52 10.64 6.60 -10.28
N ASP A 53 11.92 6.64 -10.69
CA ASP A 53 12.60 7.85 -11.18
C ASP A 53 12.58 9.01 -10.15
N LEU A 54 12.64 8.66 -8.86
CA LEU A 54 12.76 9.61 -7.76
C LEU A 54 14.19 9.62 -7.23
N SER A 55 14.66 10.76 -6.74
CA SER A 55 16.00 10.88 -6.16
C SER A 55 16.19 9.94 -4.96
N ALA A 56 17.33 9.25 -4.88
CA ALA A 56 17.76 8.44 -3.75
C ALA A 56 17.77 9.21 -2.41
N ASN A 57 17.97 10.53 -2.45
CA ASN A 57 18.06 11.39 -1.28
C ASN A 57 16.71 11.98 -0.84
N ILE A 58 15.62 11.66 -1.54
CA ILE A 58 14.29 12.16 -1.19
C ILE A 58 13.87 11.66 0.20
N HIS A 59 13.20 12.53 0.98
CA HIS A 59 12.60 12.09 2.23
C HIS A 59 11.61 10.94 1.98
N TRP A 60 11.77 9.81 2.67
CA TRP A 60 11.02 8.58 2.39
C TRP A 60 9.50 8.77 2.40
N GLY A 61 8.98 9.58 3.32
CA GLY A 61 7.55 9.91 3.35
C GLY A 61 7.05 10.61 2.09
N LYS A 62 7.87 11.47 1.47
CA LYS A 62 7.55 12.15 0.21
C LYS A 62 7.68 11.21 -0.98
N ALA A 63 8.69 10.33 -0.99
CA ALA A 63 8.80 9.26 -1.98
C ALA A 63 7.54 8.38 -2.00
N LYS A 64 7.11 7.88 -0.84
CA LYS A 64 5.88 7.06 -0.74
C LYS A 64 4.63 7.77 -1.25
N ALA A 65 4.47 9.06 -0.95
CA ALA A 65 3.35 9.84 -1.47
C ALA A 65 3.40 9.94 -3.01
N ARG A 66 4.58 10.25 -3.57
CA ARG A 66 4.76 10.35 -5.02
C ARG A 66 4.58 9.02 -5.74
N ILE A 67 5.14 7.94 -5.19
CA ILE A 67 4.94 6.57 -5.70
C ILE A 67 3.45 6.21 -5.73
N ARG A 68 2.71 6.49 -4.65
CA ARG A 68 1.26 6.25 -4.62
C ARG A 68 0.49 7.05 -5.68
N GLN A 69 0.91 8.29 -5.97
CA GLN A 69 0.32 9.05 -7.07
C GLN A 69 0.61 8.43 -8.45
N ILE A 70 1.83 7.92 -8.67
CA ILE A 70 2.22 7.25 -9.92
C ILE A 70 1.43 5.95 -10.12
N LEU A 71 1.27 5.17 -9.04
CA LEU A 71 0.60 3.87 -9.09
C LEU A 71 -0.93 3.97 -9.18
N LEU A 72 -1.53 5.07 -8.76
CA LEU A 72 -3.00 5.19 -8.69
C LEU A 72 -3.69 5.01 -10.07
N PRO A 73 -3.30 5.71 -11.15
CA PRO A 73 -3.92 5.48 -12.46
C PRO A 73 -3.76 4.03 -12.94
N ARG A 74 -2.61 3.41 -12.62
CA ARG A 74 -2.32 2.02 -12.97
C ARG A 74 -3.18 1.04 -12.17
N ALA A 75 -3.42 1.30 -10.90
CA ALA A 75 -4.34 0.51 -10.09
C ALA A 75 -5.77 0.58 -10.64
N ASN A 76 -6.22 1.75 -11.09
CA ASN A 76 -7.54 1.89 -11.71
C ASN A 76 -7.67 1.15 -13.05
N GLN A 77 -6.57 0.81 -13.73
CA GLN A 77 -6.64 -0.06 -14.91
C GLN A 77 -7.11 -1.47 -14.57
N LEU A 78 -6.99 -1.93 -13.32
CA LEU A 78 -7.55 -3.21 -12.87
C LEU A 78 -9.06 -3.27 -13.08
N LEU A 79 -9.75 -2.14 -12.92
CA LEU A 79 -11.20 -2.04 -13.13
C LEU A 79 -11.61 -2.20 -14.61
N GLN A 80 -10.66 -2.18 -15.53
CA GLN A 80 -10.90 -2.38 -16.97
C GLN A 80 -10.78 -3.87 -17.37
N LEU A 81 -10.26 -4.72 -16.50
CA LEU A 81 -10.15 -6.16 -16.77
C LEU A 81 -11.53 -6.81 -16.68
N ALA A 82 -11.95 -7.50 -17.74
CA ALA A 82 -13.28 -8.14 -17.80
C ALA A 82 -13.50 -9.16 -16.66
N SER A 83 -12.44 -9.89 -16.26
CA SER A 83 -12.48 -10.82 -15.13
C SER A 83 -12.77 -10.10 -13.80
N VAL A 84 -12.10 -8.97 -13.56
CA VAL A 84 -12.31 -8.12 -12.38
C VAL A 84 -13.71 -7.50 -12.41
N GLN A 85 -14.16 -6.97 -13.55
CA GLN A 85 -15.50 -6.42 -13.69
C GLN A 85 -16.59 -7.44 -13.36
N ARG A 86 -16.44 -8.69 -13.83
CA ARG A 86 -17.38 -9.76 -13.53
C ARG A 86 -17.41 -10.08 -12.04
N LEU A 87 -16.25 -10.22 -11.41
CA LEU A 87 -16.13 -10.46 -9.97
C LEU A 87 -16.79 -9.35 -9.16
N LEU A 88 -16.53 -8.09 -9.53
CA LEU A 88 -17.11 -6.92 -8.87
C LEU A 88 -18.63 -6.83 -9.08
N ALA A 89 -19.14 -7.23 -10.25
CA ALA A 89 -20.58 -7.30 -10.49
C ALA A 89 -21.25 -8.39 -9.64
N GLU A 90 -20.63 -9.58 -9.52
CA GLU A 90 -21.10 -10.65 -8.65
C GLU A 90 -21.11 -10.21 -7.17
N ALA A 91 -20.04 -9.55 -6.72
CA ALA A 91 -19.96 -9.01 -5.37
C ALA A 91 -21.03 -7.95 -5.10
N LEU A 92 -21.25 -7.02 -6.04
CA LEU A 92 -22.30 -6.01 -5.93
C LEU A 92 -23.69 -6.64 -5.85
N ALA A 93 -23.94 -7.70 -6.62
CA ALA A 93 -25.19 -8.46 -6.58
C ALA A 93 -25.41 -9.16 -5.22
N ARG A 94 -24.34 -9.49 -4.49
CA ARG A 94 -24.40 -9.96 -3.09
C ARG A 94 -24.53 -8.83 -2.07
N GLY A 95 -24.61 -7.57 -2.51
CA GLY A 95 -24.66 -6.39 -1.64
C GLY A 95 -23.30 -5.98 -1.07
N GLU A 96 -22.20 -6.58 -1.53
CA GLU A 96 -20.86 -6.26 -1.07
C GLU A 96 -20.35 -5.01 -1.79
N ARG A 97 -20.08 -3.96 -1.01
CA ARG A 97 -19.65 -2.65 -1.54
C ARG A 97 -18.19 -2.33 -1.24
N VAL A 98 -17.57 -3.08 -0.34
CA VAL A 98 -16.14 -2.99 -0.04
C VAL A 98 -15.53 -4.39 0.02
N LEU A 99 -14.60 -4.67 -0.89
CA LEU A 99 -13.83 -5.91 -0.91
C LEU A 99 -12.37 -5.59 -0.64
N VAL A 100 -11.72 -6.35 0.23
CA VAL A 100 -10.33 -6.15 0.62
C VAL A 100 -9.54 -7.41 0.34
N SER A 101 -8.48 -7.31 -0.45
CA SER A 101 -7.58 -8.44 -0.75
C SER A 101 -6.15 -7.96 -0.96
N ASN A 102 -5.17 -8.62 -0.34
CA ASN A 102 -3.73 -8.32 -0.47
C ASN A 102 -3.38 -6.82 -0.32
N GLY A 103 -4.11 -6.10 0.54
CA GLY A 103 -3.93 -4.68 0.78
C GLY A 103 -4.53 -3.75 -0.28
N ILE A 104 -5.18 -4.30 -1.31
CA ILE A 104 -6.02 -3.58 -2.29
C ILE A 104 -7.46 -3.56 -1.76
N VAL A 105 -8.12 -2.42 -1.91
CA VAL A 105 -9.51 -2.24 -1.52
C VAL A 105 -10.32 -1.83 -2.75
N PHE A 106 -11.25 -2.68 -3.16
CA PHE A 106 -12.27 -2.34 -4.13
C PHE A 106 -13.42 -1.68 -3.39
N TRP A 107 -13.71 -0.44 -3.75
CA TRP A 107 -14.62 0.44 -3.04
C TRP A 107 -15.70 0.95 -3.99
N TYR A 108 -16.96 0.61 -3.75
CA TYR A 108 -18.08 1.01 -4.59
C TYR A 108 -18.86 2.18 -3.99
N GLU A 109 -19.14 3.21 -4.80
CA GLU A 109 -20.01 4.34 -4.45
C GLU A 109 -21.17 4.48 -5.44
N ASP A 110 -22.39 4.71 -4.91
CA ASP A 110 -23.62 4.89 -5.71
C ASP A 110 -23.72 6.26 -6.38
N ASP A 111 -22.81 7.18 -6.09
CA ASP A 111 -22.82 8.58 -6.55
C ASP A 111 -22.38 8.77 -8.01
N GLY A 112 -22.34 7.68 -8.79
CA GLY A 112 -21.99 7.67 -10.21
C GLY A 112 -20.52 7.41 -10.50
N LEU A 113 -19.64 7.36 -9.48
CA LEU A 113 -18.23 6.99 -9.65
C LEU A 113 -18.02 5.48 -9.78
N GLY A 114 -18.94 4.67 -9.25
CA GLY A 114 -18.89 3.21 -9.30
C GLY A 114 -17.72 2.64 -8.49
N TRP A 115 -17.10 1.57 -8.99
CA TRP A 115 -15.96 0.92 -8.34
C TRP A 115 -14.70 1.79 -8.40
N GLN A 116 -13.97 1.85 -7.30
CA GLN A 116 -12.71 2.56 -7.13
C GLN A 116 -11.67 1.65 -6.48
N ILE A 117 -10.39 1.92 -6.73
CA ILE A 117 -9.30 1.26 -6.02
C ILE A 117 -8.73 2.17 -4.94
N LYS A 118 -8.71 1.65 -3.71
CA LYS A 118 -8.04 2.23 -2.54
C LYS A 118 -7.01 1.22 -2.03
N ALA A 119 -6.18 1.62 -1.08
CA ALA A 119 -5.23 0.72 -0.42
C ALA A 119 -5.54 0.64 1.07
N THR A 120 -5.26 -0.48 1.72
CA THR A 120 -5.31 -0.51 3.18
C THR A 120 -4.15 0.32 3.73
N SER A 121 -4.39 1.05 4.81
CA SER A 121 -3.27 1.47 5.65
C SER A 121 -2.78 0.23 6.39
N ALA A 122 -1.48 -0.05 6.35
CA ALA A 122 -0.90 -1.16 7.09
C ALA A 122 -1.20 -1.06 8.60
N THR A 123 -2.29 -1.66 9.04
CA THR A 123 -2.44 -2.23 10.38
C THR A 123 -1.91 -3.64 10.27
N ARG A 124 -0.59 -3.78 10.39
CA ARG A 124 -0.02 -5.11 10.57
C ARG A 124 -0.55 -5.65 11.89
N GLU A 125 -0.95 -6.91 11.92
CA GLU A 125 -1.20 -7.66 13.16
C GLU A 125 0.01 -7.62 14.12
N SER A 126 1.20 -7.24 13.63
CA SER A 126 2.41 -7.04 14.43
C SER A 126 2.38 -5.86 15.41
N ASP A 127 1.37 -4.99 15.35
CA ASP A 127 1.20 -3.84 16.28
C ASP A 127 0.24 -4.18 17.45
N GLY A 128 -0.06 -5.47 17.66
CA GLY A 128 -0.97 -5.95 18.70
C GLY A 128 -2.46 -5.71 18.41
N ALA A 129 -2.76 -5.21 17.22
CA ALA A 129 -4.12 -4.95 16.75
C ALA A 129 -4.63 -6.10 15.87
N THR A 130 -5.81 -6.63 16.20
CA THR A 130 -6.47 -7.69 15.40
C THR A 130 -7.61 -7.08 14.59
N ILE A 131 -7.70 -7.41 13.30
CA ILE A 131 -8.78 -6.91 12.45
C ILE A 131 -10.15 -7.39 12.98
N TRP A 132 -11.08 -6.45 13.15
CA TRP A 132 -12.46 -6.73 13.55
C TRP A 132 -13.30 -6.93 12.29
N ARG A 133 -13.52 -8.20 11.91
CA ARG A 133 -14.14 -8.58 10.64
C ARG A 133 -15.62 -8.20 10.55
N GLU A 134 -16.31 -8.14 11.69
CA GLU A 134 -17.72 -7.74 11.78
C GLU A 134 -17.90 -6.22 11.91
N GLY A 135 -16.81 -5.44 11.97
CA GLY A 135 -16.86 -3.99 12.06
C GLY A 135 -17.24 -3.30 10.75
N THR A 136 -17.66 -2.04 10.82
CA THR A 136 -17.96 -1.20 9.65
C THR A 136 -16.92 -0.10 9.45
N ILE A 137 -16.77 0.33 8.20
CA ILE A 137 -15.96 1.49 7.83
C ILE A 137 -16.88 2.71 7.73
N LEU A 138 -16.58 3.74 8.51
CA LEU A 138 -17.22 5.04 8.40
C LEU A 138 -16.40 5.94 7.47
N SER A 139 -16.90 6.18 6.25
CA SER A 139 -16.28 7.11 5.30
C SER A 139 -16.83 8.51 5.47
N THR A 140 -16.06 9.38 6.10
CA THR A 140 -16.35 10.82 6.23
C THR A 140 -15.57 11.69 5.24
N ASN A 141 -14.73 11.08 4.40
CA ASN A 141 -13.86 11.77 3.45
C ASN A 141 -13.54 10.86 2.25
N HIS A 142 -12.96 11.44 1.20
CA HIS A 142 -12.53 10.73 0.00
C HIS A 142 -11.06 10.24 0.08
N GLY A 143 -10.66 9.74 1.25
CA GLY A 143 -9.30 9.27 1.51
C GLY A 143 -8.91 8.07 0.64
N ARG A 144 -7.64 8.04 0.22
CA ARG A 144 -7.06 6.97 -0.61
C ARG A 144 -6.67 5.72 0.18
N LEU A 145 -6.51 5.85 1.49
CA LEU A 145 -6.24 4.75 2.40
C LEU A 145 -7.50 4.41 3.19
N VAL A 146 -7.72 3.11 3.36
CA VAL A 146 -8.76 2.55 4.22
C VAL A 146 -8.08 1.95 5.44
N VAL A 147 -8.42 2.47 6.62
CA VAL A 147 -8.11 1.84 7.90
C VAL A 147 -9.25 0.87 8.17
N LEU A 148 -8.94 -0.43 8.21
CA LEU A 148 -9.94 -1.44 8.54
C LEU A 148 -10.30 -1.35 10.02
N PRO A 149 -11.52 -1.74 10.42
CA PRO A 149 -11.88 -1.88 11.83
C PRO A 149 -10.93 -2.86 12.52
N TYR A 150 -10.54 -2.57 13.75
CA TYR A 150 -9.62 -3.42 14.51
C TYR A 150 -9.88 -3.32 16.00
N ILE A 151 -9.46 -4.34 16.73
CA ILE A 151 -9.46 -4.42 18.19
C ILE A 151 -8.03 -4.12 18.64
N LYS A 152 -7.86 -3.12 19.49
CA LYS A 152 -6.57 -2.82 20.15
C LYS A 152 -6.23 -3.90 21.17
N GLU A 153 -4.97 -3.96 21.61
CA GLU A 153 -4.51 -4.87 22.67
C GLU A 153 -5.33 -4.75 23.97
N ASN A 154 -5.84 -3.55 24.28
CA ASN A 154 -6.67 -3.27 25.46
C ASN A 154 -8.15 -3.70 25.29
N GLY A 155 -8.52 -4.35 24.18
CA GLY A 155 -9.89 -4.77 23.87
C GLY A 155 -10.79 -3.68 23.27
N GLU A 156 -10.31 -2.46 23.10
CA GLU A 156 -11.08 -1.37 22.50
C GLU A 156 -11.31 -1.62 21.00
N GLN A 157 -12.58 -1.63 20.58
CA GLN A 157 -12.96 -1.74 19.18
C GLN A 157 -12.88 -0.37 18.50
N VAL A 158 -12.08 -0.30 17.45
CA VAL A 158 -11.91 0.90 16.62
C VAL A 158 -12.66 0.70 15.32
N ARG A 159 -13.57 1.63 15.00
CA ARG A 159 -14.25 1.65 13.70
C ARG A 159 -13.27 1.96 12.58
N GLY A 160 -13.51 1.34 11.43
CA GLY A 160 -12.75 1.63 10.22
C GLY A 160 -13.04 3.03 9.73
N HIS A 161 -12.08 3.64 9.02
CA HIS A 161 -12.26 4.96 8.44
C HIS A 161 -11.35 5.18 7.23
N THR A 162 -11.70 6.15 6.40
CA THR A 162 -10.87 6.57 5.27
C THR A 162 -9.96 7.73 5.65
N ARG A 163 -8.75 7.76 5.08
CA ARG A 163 -7.80 8.87 5.23
C ARG A 163 -6.86 8.96 4.04
N ASN A 164 -6.18 10.08 3.92
CA ASN A 164 -4.99 10.15 3.09
C ASN A 164 -3.76 9.67 3.88
N GLY A 165 -2.74 9.21 3.15
CA GLY A 165 -1.48 8.82 3.79
C GLY A 165 -0.61 10.03 4.10
N PRO A 166 0.46 9.83 4.89
CA PRO A 166 1.41 10.90 5.18
C PRO A 166 1.95 11.54 3.90
N ASN A 167 2.01 12.87 3.87
CA ASN A 167 2.47 13.69 2.74
C ASN A 167 1.58 13.71 1.48
N ASP A 168 0.35 13.17 1.52
CA ASP A 168 -0.63 13.32 0.43
C ASP A 168 -1.49 14.59 0.56
N GLY A 169 -1.34 15.34 1.64
CA GLY A 169 -2.29 16.38 2.03
C GLY A 169 -3.54 15.81 2.72
N ARG A 170 -4.43 16.71 3.15
CA ARG A 170 -5.69 16.30 3.80
C ARG A 170 -6.61 15.62 2.77
N ALA A 171 -7.31 14.58 3.20
CA ALA A 171 -8.38 13.99 2.39
C ALA A 171 -9.50 15.02 2.24
N LEU A 172 -10.10 15.07 1.05
CA LEU A 172 -11.26 15.93 0.82
C LEU A 172 -12.41 15.45 1.70
N PRO A 173 -12.98 16.32 2.57
CA PRO A 173 -14.10 15.92 3.43
C PRO A 173 -15.33 15.64 2.58
N ARG A 174 -16.16 14.70 3.03
CA ARG A 174 -17.52 14.53 2.50
C ARG A 174 -18.44 15.57 3.13
N HIS A 175 -19.54 15.86 2.45
CA HIS A 175 -20.68 16.48 3.09
C HIS A 175 -21.22 15.53 4.19
N HIS A 176 -21.72 16.08 5.30
CA HIS A 176 -22.17 15.27 6.44
C HIS A 176 -23.33 14.33 6.07
N ASP A 177 -24.24 14.78 5.22
CA ASP A 177 -25.35 13.95 4.70
C ASP A 177 -24.87 12.81 3.80
N HIS A 178 -23.62 12.84 3.34
CA HIS A 178 -23.02 11.83 2.48
C HIS A 178 -22.05 10.91 3.23
N TYR A 179 -22.07 10.94 4.57
CA TYR A 179 -21.31 9.96 5.36
C TYR A 179 -21.89 8.57 5.12
N VAL A 180 -21.00 7.62 4.88
CA VAL A 180 -21.41 6.25 4.56
C VAL A 180 -20.77 5.30 5.56
N GLU A 181 -21.61 4.51 6.23
CA GLU A 181 -21.18 3.33 6.99
C GLU A 181 -21.31 2.11 6.09
N ILE A 182 -20.19 1.41 5.84
CA ILE A 182 -20.15 0.29 4.89
C ILE A 182 -19.48 -0.92 5.55
N PRO A 183 -20.11 -2.10 5.54
CA PRO A 183 -19.42 -3.34 5.90
C PRO A 183 -18.36 -3.70 4.85
N PHE A 184 -17.42 -4.56 5.20
CA PHE A 184 -16.37 -4.99 4.29
C PHE A 184 -16.20 -6.51 4.32
N SER A 185 -15.82 -7.06 3.18
CA SER A 185 -15.49 -8.47 3.04
C SER A 185 -13.99 -8.62 2.79
N LEU A 186 -13.33 -9.49 3.57
CA LEU A 186 -11.93 -9.85 3.39
C LEU A 186 -11.81 -11.10 2.51
N TYR A 187 -11.12 -10.95 1.40
CA TYR A 187 -10.79 -12.02 0.47
C TYR A 187 -9.31 -12.33 0.63
N ASP A 188 -9.03 -13.51 1.17
CA ASP A 188 -7.68 -14.02 1.40
C ASP A 188 -7.38 -15.21 0.47
N GLY A 189 -6.09 -15.44 0.19
CA GLY A 189 -5.62 -16.57 -0.60
C GLY A 189 -6.14 -16.64 -2.04
N ASP A 190 -6.43 -17.87 -2.49
CA ASP A 190 -6.69 -18.27 -3.89
C ASP A 190 -7.84 -17.54 -4.58
N LEU A 191 -8.74 -16.90 -3.83
CA LEU A 191 -9.92 -16.22 -4.38
C LEU A 191 -9.56 -15.07 -5.33
N MET A 192 -8.35 -14.51 -5.20
CA MET A 192 -7.83 -13.44 -6.06
C MET A 192 -6.49 -13.79 -6.75
N ILE A 193 -5.94 -14.98 -6.51
CA ILE A 193 -4.69 -15.43 -7.14
C ILE A 193 -4.90 -15.55 -8.65
N GLY A 194 -3.90 -15.12 -9.43
CA GLY A 194 -3.96 -15.09 -10.89
C GLY A 194 -4.66 -13.86 -11.48
N LEU A 195 -5.59 -13.19 -10.76
CA LEU A 195 -6.22 -11.95 -11.22
C LEU A 195 -5.23 -10.76 -11.24
N PHE A 196 -4.29 -10.74 -10.29
CA PHE A 196 -3.27 -9.70 -10.18
C PHE A 196 -1.91 -10.10 -10.74
N GLY A 197 -1.84 -11.21 -11.50
CA GLY A 197 -0.58 -11.77 -12.00
C GLY A 197 0.28 -12.41 -10.91
N GLU A 198 -0.31 -12.68 -9.75
CA GLU A 198 0.29 -13.47 -8.68
C GLU A 198 0.49 -14.91 -9.19
N LEU A 199 1.74 -15.37 -9.23
CA LEU A 199 2.05 -16.77 -9.49
C LEU A 199 1.98 -17.52 -8.15
N PRO A 200 1.26 -18.66 -8.06
CA PRO A 200 1.37 -19.51 -6.90
C PRO A 200 2.82 -19.98 -6.80
N TYR A 201 3.52 -19.57 -5.74
CA TYR A 201 4.80 -20.16 -5.40
C TYR A 201 4.50 -21.35 -4.48
N GLU A 202 4.85 -22.54 -4.96
CA GLU A 202 4.88 -23.79 -4.16
C GLU A 202 5.96 -23.74 -3.07
#